data_AF-A0A843JFB3-F1
#
_entry.id   AF-A0A843JFB3-F1
#
_cell.length_a   1.000
_cell.length_b   1.000
_cell.length_c   1.000
_cell.angle_alpha   90.00
_cell.angle_beta   90.00
_cell.angle_gamma   90.00
#
_symmetry.space_group_name_H-M   'P 1'
#
loop_
_entity.id
_entity.type
_entity.pdbx_description
1 polymer ?
#
loop_
_entity_poly.entity_id
_entity_poly.type
_entity_poly.pdbx_seq_one_letter_code
_entity_poly.pdbx_strand_id
1 'polypeptide(L)'
;MTKLKVRDLMTTEVPTLRPDDTIKKAATKLALEGMSGAPIVDNKNHLLGFVSENDILTVIMKYQSRLENDIGGDSLLDYSMDSLAESDDNLKKVSEEISNIEMSSIMVRSVMTTSPDASIMEVLKIMLRLGINRIPVLEKGVLVGIISRGDIIFALYKRKA
;
A
#
# COMPACT_ATOMS: atom_id res chain seq x y z
N MET A 1 14.31 -19.47 26.89
CA MET A 1 13.19 -18.89 26.12
C MET A 1 13.59 -18.82 24.66
N THR A 2 12.84 -19.47 23.77
CA THR A 2 13.02 -19.37 22.32
C THR A 2 12.78 -17.92 21.89
N LYS A 3 13.69 -17.33 21.11
CA LYS A 3 13.50 -15.98 20.57
C LYS A 3 12.30 -15.99 19.62
N LEU A 4 11.38 -15.04 19.80
CA LEU A 4 10.24 -14.82 18.91
C LEU A 4 10.71 -14.56 17.47
N LYS A 5 10.08 -15.26 16.53
CA LYS A 5 10.29 -15.13 15.10
C LYS A 5 9.13 -14.40 14.42
N VAL A 6 9.38 -13.89 13.22
CA VAL A 6 8.36 -13.25 12.38
C VAL A 6 7.13 -14.14 12.18
N ARG A 7 7.33 -15.43 11.86
CA ARG A 7 6.23 -16.38 11.65
C ARG A 7 5.29 -16.54 12.84
N ASP A 8 5.74 -16.21 14.05
CA ASP A 8 4.93 -16.33 15.26
C ASP A 8 3.90 -15.21 15.38
N LEU A 9 4.14 -14.07 14.71
CA LEU A 9 3.35 -12.84 14.86
C LEU A 9 2.79 -12.29 13.54
N MET A 10 3.28 -12.75 12.39
CA MET A 10 2.87 -12.22 11.09
C MET A 10 1.41 -12.57 10.76
N THR A 11 0.76 -11.69 10.01
CA THR A 11 -0.53 -12.00 9.36
C THR A 11 -0.25 -12.76 8.07
N THR A 12 -0.86 -13.94 7.89
CA THR A 12 -0.67 -14.81 6.73
C THR A 12 -1.64 -14.52 5.59
N GLU A 13 -2.86 -14.07 5.91
CA GLU A 13 -3.83 -13.61 4.92
C GLU A 13 -3.49 -12.17 4.55
N VAL A 14 -2.64 -12.02 3.55
CA VAL A 14 -2.17 -10.70 3.10
C VAL A 14 -3.03 -10.25 1.92
N PRO A 15 -3.79 -9.15 2.05
CA PRO A 15 -4.38 -8.54 0.89
C PRO A 15 -3.30 -7.97 -0.03
N THR A 16 -3.41 -8.31 -1.32
CA THR A 16 -2.44 -7.92 -2.34
C THR A 16 -3.13 -7.19 -3.50
N LEU A 17 -2.33 -6.46 -4.26
CA LEU A 17 -2.71 -5.86 -5.53
C LEU A 17 -1.94 -6.51 -6.68
N ARG A 18 -2.44 -6.30 -7.89
CA ARG A 18 -1.83 -6.73 -9.15
C ARG A 18 -1.17 -5.54 -9.86
N PRO A 19 -0.12 -5.76 -10.66
CA PRO A 19 0.56 -4.68 -11.38
C PRO A 19 -0.37 -3.94 -12.37
N ASP A 20 -1.37 -4.63 -12.91
CA ASP A 20 -2.41 -4.13 -13.82
C ASP A 20 -3.66 -3.61 -13.08
N ASP A 21 -3.71 -3.68 -11.74
CA ASP A 21 -4.77 -3.01 -10.99
C ASP A 21 -4.66 -1.49 -11.19
N THR A 22 -5.80 -0.82 -11.34
CA THR A 22 -5.83 0.62 -11.52
C THR A 22 -5.86 1.36 -10.17
N ILE A 23 -5.54 2.66 -10.17
CA ILE A 23 -5.66 3.51 -8.97
C ILE A 23 -7.07 3.43 -8.38
N LYS A 24 -8.13 3.48 -9.20
CA LYS A 24 -9.51 3.38 -8.70
C LYS A 24 -9.71 2.08 -7.91
N LYS A 25 -9.34 0.94 -8.51
CA LYS A 25 -9.47 -0.36 -7.87
C LYS A 25 -8.63 -0.47 -6.59
N ALA A 26 -7.38 -0.01 -6.64
CA ALA A 26 -6.47 -0.04 -5.50
C ALA A 26 -6.95 0.83 -4.35
N ALA A 27 -7.33 2.08 -4.61
CA ALA A 27 -7.82 3.01 -3.60
C ALA A 27 -9.11 2.49 -2.93
N THR A 28 -10.07 2.00 -3.71
CA THR A 28 -11.29 1.38 -3.17
C THR A 28 -10.96 0.18 -2.29
N LYS A 29 -10.06 -0.69 -2.74
CA LYS A 29 -9.66 -1.88 -1.97
C LYS A 29 -8.98 -1.50 -0.64
N LEU A 30 -8.02 -0.57 -0.67
CA LEU A 30 -7.32 -0.11 0.52
C LEU A 30 -8.28 0.51 1.54
N ALA A 31 -9.21 1.36 1.08
CA ALA A 31 -10.20 2.01 1.94
C ALA A 31 -11.17 1.01 2.58
N LEU A 32 -11.72 0.07 1.80
CA LEU A 32 -12.69 -0.92 2.29
C LEU A 32 -12.06 -1.90 3.28
N GLU A 33 -10.81 -2.28 3.06
CA GLU A 33 -10.10 -3.24 3.91
C GLU A 33 -9.32 -2.56 5.05
N GLY A 34 -9.42 -1.23 5.19
CA GLY A 34 -8.78 -0.47 6.27
C GLY A 34 -7.25 -0.53 6.24
N MET A 35 -6.66 -0.57 5.03
CA MET A 35 -5.23 -0.75 4.84
C MET A 35 -4.54 0.52 4.37
N SER A 36 -3.52 0.93 5.10
CA SER A 36 -2.68 2.06 4.68
C SER A 36 -1.73 1.76 3.50
N GLY A 37 -1.77 0.54 2.95
CA GLY A 37 -0.92 0.09 1.85
C GLY A 37 -0.84 -1.42 1.73
N ALA A 38 -0.52 -1.90 0.53
CA ALA A 38 -0.52 -3.32 0.17
C ALA A 38 0.69 -3.72 -0.70
N PRO A 39 1.16 -4.97 -0.57
CA PRO A 39 2.11 -5.56 -1.51
C PRO A 39 1.48 -5.76 -2.89
N ILE A 40 2.30 -5.61 -3.93
CA ILE A 40 1.92 -5.88 -5.32
C ILE A 40 2.63 -7.14 -5.79
N VAL A 41 1.88 -8.12 -6.30
CA VAL A 41 2.40 -9.45 -6.58
C VAL A 41 2.00 -9.98 -7.96
N ASP A 42 2.85 -10.84 -8.53
CA ASP A 42 2.53 -11.59 -9.75
C ASP A 42 1.56 -12.75 -9.49
N ASN A 43 1.10 -13.42 -10.54
CA ASN A 43 0.16 -14.54 -10.44
C ASN A 43 0.66 -15.74 -9.62
N LYS A 44 1.97 -15.83 -9.34
CA LYS A 44 2.61 -16.85 -8.50
C LYS A 44 2.89 -16.34 -7.07
N ASN A 45 2.37 -15.16 -6.74
CA ASN A 45 2.53 -14.49 -5.45
C ASN A 45 3.97 -14.03 -5.16
N HIS A 46 4.80 -13.83 -6.19
CA HIS A 46 6.09 -13.16 -6.04
C HIS A 46 5.89 -11.66 -5.89
N LEU A 47 6.63 -11.07 -4.95
CA LEU A 47 6.58 -9.64 -4.70
C LEU A 47 7.22 -8.85 -5.84
N LEU A 48 6.46 -7.93 -6.43
CA LEU A 48 6.91 -7.01 -7.49
C LEU A 48 7.14 -5.59 -6.96
N GLY A 49 6.39 -5.20 -5.93
CA GLY A 49 6.48 -3.86 -5.36
C GLY A 49 5.53 -3.66 -4.18
N PHE A 50 5.44 -2.43 -3.71
CA PHE A 50 4.55 -2.01 -2.64
C PHE A 50 3.89 -0.68 -3.01
N VAL A 51 2.64 -0.48 -2.59
CA VAL A 51 1.94 0.80 -2.73
C VAL A 51 1.26 1.16 -1.42
N SER A 52 1.36 2.43 -1.05
CA SER A 52 0.68 3.04 0.09
C SER A 52 -0.37 4.05 -0.36
N GLU A 53 -1.27 4.42 0.55
CA GLU A 53 -2.21 5.53 0.32
C GLU A 53 -1.46 6.82 -0.05
N ASN A 54 -0.29 7.07 0.57
CA ASN A 54 0.54 8.23 0.25
C ASN A 54 1.05 8.20 -1.20
N ASP A 55 1.40 7.03 -1.73
CA ASP A 55 1.86 6.92 -3.13
C ASP A 55 0.72 7.26 -4.09
N ILE A 56 -0.49 6.77 -3.81
CA ILE A 56 -1.70 7.08 -4.59
C ILE A 56 -2.02 8.58 -4.51
N LEU A 57 -2.06 9.15 -3.30
CA LEU A 57 -2.34 10.58 -3.09
C LEU A 57 -1.31 11.47 -3.78
N THR A 58 -0.03 11.10 -3.73
CA THR A 58 1.04 11.85 -4.41
C THR A 58 0.80 11.91 -5.92
N VAL A 59 0.34 10.81 -6.51
CA VAL A 59 -0.02 10.78 -7.95
C VAL A 59 -1.21 11.68 -8.22
N ILE A 60 -2.28 11.58 -7.43
CA ILE A 60 -3.48 12.43 -7.58
C ILE A 60 -3.11 13.92 -7.50
N MET A 61 -2.32 14.32 -6.50
CA MET A 61 -1.88 15.71 -6.33
C MET A 61 -0.98 16.20 -7.47
N LYS A 62 -0.09 15.34 -7.99
CA LYS A 62 0.74 15.69 -9.16
C LYS A 62 -0.13 16.00 -10.38
N TYR A 63 -1.22 15.26 -10.57
CA TYR A 63 -2.17 15.53 -11.65
C TYR A 63 -3.02 16.78 -11.38
N GLN A 64 -3.43 17.03 -10.13
CA GLN A 64 -4.09 18.29 -9.74
C GLN A 64 -3.25 19.51 -10.09
N SER A 65 -1.95 19.49 -9.79
CA SER A 65 -1.06 20.62 -10.09
C SER A 65 -0.91 20.91 -11.59
N ARG A 66 -1.16 19.92 -12.45
CA ARG A 66 -1.22 20.14 -13.91
C ARG A 66 -2.49 20.89 -14.29
N LEU A 67 -3.60 20.59 -13.61
CA LEU A 67 -4.90 21.19 -13.83
C LEU A 67 -5.05 22.59 -13.24
N GLU A 68 -4.44 22.90 -12.09
CA GLU A 68 -4.51 24.23 -11.47
C GLU A 68 -3.95 25.35 -12.36
N ASN A 69 -3.19 25.02 -13.42
CA ASN A 69 -2.79 25.98 -14.45
C ASN A 69 -3.90 26.32 -15.46
N ASP A 70 -4.96 25.50 -15.54
CA ASP A 70 -6.05 25.57 -16.54
C ASP A 70 -7.47 25.71 -15.91
N ILE A 71 -7.70 25.25 -14.67
CA ILE A 71 -8.98 25.38 -13.95
C ILE A 71 -8.78 26.23 -12.69
N GLY A 72 -9.54 27.32 -12.60
CA GLY A 72 -9.34 28.44 -11.68
C GLY A 72 -9.60 28.14 -10.20
N GLY A 73 -8.74 27.34 -9.57
CA GLY A 73 -8.61 27.28 -8.11
C GLY A 73 -9.50 26.27 -7.38
N ASP A 74 -10.31 25.47 -8.07
CA ASP A 74 -11.09 24.39 -7.44
C ASP A 74 -10.23 23.13 -7.23
N SER A 75 -10.31 22.50 -6.05
CA SER A 75 -9.51 21.33 -5.69
C SER A 75 -10.16 20.04 -6.21
N LEU A 76 -9.35 19.05 -6.64
CA LEU A 76 -9.88 17.72 -6.99
C LEU A 76 -10.60 17.04 -5.82
N LEU A 77 -10.33 17.47 -4.59
CA LEU A 77 -10.99 16.98 -3.38
C LEU A 77 -12.38 17.59 -3.14
N ASP A 78 -12.73 18.67 -3.83
CA ASP A 78 -14.04 19.32 -3.73
C ASP A 78 -15.12 18.54 -4.50
N TYR A 79 -14.69 17.60 -5.35
CA TYR A 79 -15.55 16.76 -6.17
C TYR A 79 -15.29 15.28 -5.90
N SER A 80 -16.35 14.47 -5.83
CA SER A 80 -16.18 13.02 -5.86
C SER A 80 -15.70 12.59 -7.24
N MET A 81 -14.86 11.55 -7.32
CA MET A 81 -14.40 11.02 -8.61
C MET A 81 -15.54 10.63 -9.56
N ASP A 82 -16.67 10.18 -9.00
CA ASP A 82 -17.87 9.85 -9.78
C ASP A 82 -18.59 11.12 -10.28
N SER A 83 -18.61 12.21 -9.50
CA SER A 83 -19.15 13.51 -9.95
C SER A 83 -18.26 14.18 -10.99
N LEU A 84 -16.93 13.99 -10.93
CA LEU A 84 -16.00 14.43 -11.96
C LEU A 84 -16.21 13.67 -13.29
N ALA A 85 -16.71 12.43 -13.25
CA ALA A 85 -17.02 11.69 -14.46
C ALA A 85 -18.25 12.23 -15.22
N GLU A 86 -19.03 13.11 -14.58
CA GLU A 86 -20.25 13.73 -15.10
C GLU A 86 -20.12 15.25 -15.33
N SER A 87 -18.94 15.83 -15.09
CA SER A 87 -18.66 17.26 -15.26
C SER A 87 -18.11 17.61 -16.65
N ASP A 88 -17.65 18.85 -16.83
CA ASP A 88 -17.07 19.35 -18.08
C ASP A 88 -15.99 18.39 -18.65
N ASP A 89 -15.91 18.33 -19.99
CA ASP A 89 -15.07 17.39 -20.75
C ASP A 89 -13.61 17.28 -20.26
N ASN A 90 -13.05 18.36 -19.69
CA ASN A 90 -11.67 18.38 -19.20
C ASN A 90 -11.51 17.68 -17.84
N LEU A 91 -12.43 17.93 -16.90
CA LEU A 91 -12.40 17.32 -15.56
C LEU A 91 -12.66 15.81 -15.63
N LYS A 92 -13.60 15.41 -16.51
CA LYS A 92 -13.87 14.01 -16.81
C LYS A 92 -12.65 13.26 -17.32
N LYS A 93 -11.96 13.82 -18.33
CA LYS A 93 -10.75 13.21 -18.90
C LYS A 93 -9.67 12.98 -17.86
N VAL A 94 -9.47 13.93 -16.94
CA VAL A 94 -8.44 13.80 -15.91
C VAL A 94 -8.82 12.78 -14.86
N SER A 95 -10.08 12.79 -14.42
CA SER A 95 -10.60 11.77 -13.50
C SER A 95 -10.43 10.36 -14.09
N GLU A 96 -10.75 10.18 -15.37
CA GLU A 96 -10.56 8.91 -16.09
C GLU A 96 -9.08 8.55 -16.26
N GLU A 97 -8.21 9.51 -16.61
CA GLU A 97 -6.78 9.27 -16.76
C GLU A 97 -6.17 8.78 -15.45
N ILE A 98 -6.38 9.52 -14.35
CA ILE A 98 -5.88 9.15 -13.01
C ILE A 98 -6.44 7.80 -12.60
N SER A 99 -7.76 7.61 -12.73
CA SER A 99 -8.45 6.40 -12.29
C SER A 99 -7.90 5.13 -12.96
N ASN A 100 -7.41 5.24 -14.19
CA ASN A 100 -6.92 4.14 -15.01
C ASN A 100 -5.40 3.94 -14.95
N ILE A 101 -4.65 4.75 -14.21
CA ILE A 101 -3.21 4.52 -14.01
C ILE A 101 -3.01 3.17 -13.33
N GLU A 102 -2.19 2.32 -13.94
CA GLU A 102 -1.83 1.02 -13.40
C GLU A 102 -0.85 1.12 -12.23
N MET A 103 -1.01 0.23 -11.26
CA MET A 103 -0.13 0.09 -10.11
C MET A 103 1.34 -0.09 -10.50
N SER A 104 1.62 -0.78 -11.61
CA SER A 104 2.96 -0.98 -12.15
C SER A 104 3.75 0.33 -12.39
N SER A 105 3.03 1.43 -12.64
CA SER A 105 3.56 2.75 -12.93
C SER A 105 3.91 3.57 -11.69
N ILE A 106 3.30 3.23 -10.53
CA ILE A 106 3.41 4.03 -9.30
C ILE A 106 4.04 3.26 -8.13
N MET A 107 4.11 1.93 -8.23
CA MET A 107 4.61 1.09 -7.13
C MET A 107 6.09 1.34 -6.80
N VAL A 108 6.41 1.27 -5.51
CA VAL A 108 7.78 1.26 -5.04
C VAL A 108 8.36 -0.14 -5.25
N ARG A 109 9.43 -0.24 -6.04
CA ARG A 109 10.08 -1.52 -6.38
C ARG A 109 11.08 -1.99 -5.34
N SER A 110 11.77 -1.05 -4.68
CA SER A 110 12.73 -1.35 -3.62
C SER A 110 12.02 -1.53 -2.28
N VAL A 111 11.35 -2.67 -2.11
CA VAL A 111 10.60 -2.99 -0.90
C VAL A 111 11.50 -3.63 0.14
N MET A 112 11.50 -3.09 1.37
CA MET A 112 12.11 -3.78 2.50
C MET A 112 11.29 -5.03 2.82
N THR A 113 11.94 -6.19 2.88
CA THR A 113 11.29 -7.48 3.16
C THR A 113 12.02 -8.21 4.29
N THR A 114 11.34 -9.17 4.91
CA THR A 114 11.95 -10.07 5.89
C THR A 114 11.61 -11.53 5.57
N SER A 115 12.19 -12.46 6.34
CA SER A 115 11.88 -13.89 6.27
C SER A 115 11.01 -14.34 7.47
N PRO A 116 10.26 -15.45 7.35
CA PRO A 116 9.49 -16.02 8.46
C PRO A 116 10.36 -16.40 9.67
N ASP A 117 11.65 -16.68 9.45
CA ASP A 117 12.59 -17.11 10.49
C ASP A 117 13.38 -15.98 11.15
N ALA A 118 13.27 -14.75 10.63
CA ALA A 118 13.95 -13.59 11.19
C ALA A 118 13.49 -13.29 12.63
N SER A 119 14.38 -12.71 13.43
CA SER A 119 14.03 -12.30 14.79
C SER A 119 13.12 -11.07 14.78
N ILE A 120 12.06 -11.09 15.60
CA ILE A 120 11.18 -9.92 15.80
C ILE A 120 11.97 -8.70 16.26
N MET A 121 12.99 -8.88 17.11
CA MET A 121 13.81 -7.77 17.60
C MET A 121 14.60 -7.08 16.48
N GLU A 122 15.12 -7.85 15.53
CA GLU A 122 15.86 -7.31 14.38
C GLU A 122 14.92 -6.56 13.43
N VAL A 123 13.77 -7.15 13.13
CA VAL A 123 12.73 -6.53 12.29
C VAL A 123 12.23 -5.23 12.92
N LEU A 124 11.96 -5.21 14.23
CA LEU A 124 11.51 -4.01 14.94
C LEU A 124 12.56 -2.89 14.89
N LYS A 125 13.85 -3.21 15.09
CA LYS A 125 14.94 -2.21 14.95
C LYS A 125 14.97 -1.60 13.55
N ILE A 126 14.78 -2.41 12.51
CA ILE A 126 14.72 -1.93 11.12
C ILE A 126 13.50 -1.04 10.92
N MET A 127 12.32 -1.46 11.37
CA MET A 127 11.08 -0.69 11.29
C MET A 127 11.24 0.69 11.94
N LEU A 128 11.80 0.75 13.15
CA LEU A 128 12.00 2.01 13.87
C LEU A 128 13.02 2.91 13.17
N ARG A 129 14.17 2.36 12.77
CA ARG A 129 15.23 3.10 12.09
C ARG A 129 14.78 3.70 10.76
N LEU A 130 14.00 2.94 9.98
CA LEU A 130 13.57 3.34 8.65
C LEU A 130 12.20 4.06 8.64
N GLY A 131 11.53 4.19 9.78
CA GLY A 131 10.19 4.77 9.83
C GLY A 131 9.11 3.91 9.16
N ILE A 132 9.37 2.61 8.93
CA ILE A 132 8.45 1.70 8.22
C ILE A 132 7.47 1.06 9.20
N ASN A 133 6.18 1.05 8.83
CA ASN A 133 5.10 0.52 9.66
C ASN A 133 4.80 -0.96 9.42
N ARG A 134 5.05 -1.45 8.20
CA ARG A 134 4.71 -2.80 7.74
C ARG A 134 5.79 -3.33 6.79
N ILE A 135 6.12 -4.61 6.91
CA ILE A 135 7.17 -5.26 6.13
C ILE A 135 6.58 -6.57 5.55
N PRO A 136 6.58 -6.75 4.22
CA PRO A 136 6.24 -8.04 3.60
C PRO A 136 7.22 -9.13 4.03
N VAL A 137 6.67 -10.32 4.30
CA VAL A 137 7.42 -11.51 4.69
C VAL A 137 7.47 -12.45 3.51
N LEU A 138 8.69 -12.77 3.05
CA LEU A 138 8.92 -13.63 1.90
C LEU A 138 9.57 -14.94 2.28
N GLU A 139 9.13 -16.03 1.66
CA GLU A 139 9.81 -17.32 1.69
C GLU A 139 10.16 -17.71 0.26
N LYS A 140 11.46 -17.84 -0.05
CA LYS A 140 11.96 -18.13 -1.40
C LYS A 140 11.40 -17.19 -2.48
N GLY A 141 11.22 -15.90 -2.14
CA GLY A 141 10.71 -14.88 -3.04
C GLY A 141 9.17 -14.81 -3.15
N VAL A 142 8.45 -15.76 -2.55
CA VAL A 142 6.99 -15.79 -2.49
C VAL A 142 6.51 -15.05 -1.25
N LEU A 143 5.49 -14.22 -1.39
CA LEU A 143 4.85 -13.55 -0.26
C LEU A 143 4.08 -14.58 0.59
N VAL A 144 4.44 -14.68 1.86
CA VAL A 144 3.81 -15.63 2.81
C VAL A 144 3.19 -14.95 4.02
N GLY A 145 3.41 -13.64 4.18
CA GLY A 145 2.83 -12.88 5.26
C GLY A 145 3.19 -11.40 5.21
N ILE A 146 2.62 -10.65 6.13
CA ILE A 146 3.00 -9.26 6.43
C ILE A 146 3.14 -9.11 7.94
N ILE A 147 4.14 -8.36 8.38
CA ILE A 147 4.31 -8.02 9.78
C ILE A 147 4.28 -6.50 9.94
N SER A 148 3.46 -6.02 10.85
CA SER A 148 3.31 -4.61 11.19
C SER A 148 3.75 -4.31 12.61
N ARG A 149 3.99 -3.03 12.90
CA ARG A 149 4.17 -2.55 14.28
C ARG A 149 2.96 -2.87 15.15
N GLY A 150 1.75 -2.83 14.58
CA GLY A 150 0.51 -3.18 15.24
C GLY A 150 0.48 -4.64 15.70
N ASP A 151 0.90 -5.56 14.83
CA ASP A 151 0.99 -7.00 15.17
C ASP A 151 1.95 -7.25 16.34
N ILE A 152 3.11 -6.58 16.32
CA ILE A 152 4.11 -6.67 17.38
C ILE A 152 3.55 -6.13 18.70
N ILE A 153 2.97 -4.94 18.69
CA ILE A 153 2.36 -4.32 19.88
C ILE A 153 1.25 -5.21 20.43
N PHE A 154 0.35 -5.67 19.56
CA PHE A 154 -0.76 -6.54 19.94
C PHE A 154 -0.27 -7.83 20.59
N ALA A 155 0.78 -8.45 20.05
CA ALA A 155 1.39 -9.65 20.62
C ALA A 155 2.03 -9.43 21.99
N LEU A 156 2.57 -8.23 22.26
CA LEU A 156 3.12 -7.88 23.58
C LEU A 156 2.03 -7.84 24.66
N TYR A 157 0.83 -7.35 24.33
CA TYR A 157 -0.26 -7.18 25.30
C TYR A 157 -1.26 -8.33 25.35
N LYS A 158 -1.44 -9.10 24.26
CA LYS A 158 -2.33 -10.26 24.22
C LYS A 158 -1.72 -11.50 24.87
N ARG A 159 -0.41 -11.52 25.14
CA ARG A 159 0.23 -12.51 26.01
C ARG A 159 -0.14 -12.27 27.48
N LYS A 160 -1.39 -12.58 27.84
CA LYS A 160 -1.72 -12.97 29.22
C LYS A 160 -1.23 -14.41 29.43
N ALA A 161 -0.60 -14.60 30.59
CA ALA A 161 -0.02 -15.80 31.22
C ALA A 161 -0.36 -17.16 30.59
#